data_AF-A0A382VFE4-F1
#
_entry.id   AF-A0A382VFE4-F1
#
_cell.length_a   1.000
_cell.length_b   1.000
_cell.length_c   1.000
_cell.angle_alpha   90.00
_cell.angle_beta   90.00
_cell.angle_gamma   90.00
#
_symmetry.space_group_name_H-M   'P 1'
#
loop_
_entity.id
_entity.type
_entity.pdbx_description
1 polymer ?
#
loop_
_entity_poly.entity_id
_entity_poly.type
_entity_poly.pdbx_seq_one_letter_code
_entity_poly.pdbx_strand_id
1 'polypeptide(L)'
;MALKNKKSNFSEWYTEVIQRADLADYGPVSGTMIMKPNGYSLWETAQKYFNKKIKRDGVQNAYFPMLIPERLLLKESKHIEGFAPEVAWVTQGGKSKLKE
;
A
#
# COMPACT_ATOMS: atom_id res chain seq x y z
N MET A 1 16.40 -26.96 -0.25
CA MET A 1 17.13 -26.12 -1.24
C MET A 1 17.65 -24.88 -0.52
N ALA A 2 18.92 -24.50 -0.68
CA ALA A 2 19.46 -23.27 -0.08
C ALA A 2 18.82 -22.01 -0.71
N LEU A 3 18.81 -20.89 0.01
CA LEU A 3 18.45 -19.58 -0.54
C LEU A 3 19.58 -19.05 -1.45
N LYS A 4 19.25 -18.15 -2.39
CA LYS A 4 20.28 -17.41 -3.14
C LYS A 4 21.18 -16.60 -2.21
N ASN A 5 22.39 -16.29 -2.66
CA ASN A 5 23.31 -15.46 -1.89
C ASN A 5 22.85 -13.99 -1.91
N LYS A 6 22.52 -13.46 -0.73
CA LYS A 6 22.05 -12.08 -0.54
C LYS A 6 22.98 -11.00 -1.12
N LYS A 7 24.30 -11.18 -1.03
CA LYS A 7 25.27 -10.17 -1.48
C LYS A 7 25.41 -10.12 -2.99
N SER A 8 25.34 -11.26 -3.66
CA SER A 8 25.54 -11.35 -5.12
C SER A 8 24.25 -11.28 -5.91
N ASN A 9 23.11 -11.66 -5.33
CA ASN A 9 21.81 -11.62 -6.00
C ASN A 9 20.68 -11.25 -5.02
N PHE A 10 20.69 -9.98 -4.61
CA PHE A 10 19.77 -9.47 -3.59
C PHE A 10 18.30 -9.54 -4.01
N SER A 11 17.99 -9.18 -5.26
CA SER A 11 16.61 -9.11 -5.75
C SER A 11 15.93 -10.48 -5.77
N GLU A 12 16.62 -11.51 -6.25
CA GLU A 12 16.09 -12.89 -6.20
C GLU A 12 16.05 -13.40 -4.76
N TRP A 13 17.10 -13.16 -3.96
CA TRP A 13 17.11 -13.56 -2.56
C TRP A 13 15.92 -12.98 -1.79
N TYR A 14 15.62 -11.70 -1.98
CA TYR A 14 14.51 -11.01 -1.33
C TYR A 14 13.16 -11.65 -1.69
N THR A 15 12.94 -11.90 -2.98
CA THR A 15 11.73 -12.56 -3.48
C THR A 15 11.60 -13.97 -2.91
N GLU A 16 12.69 -14.76 -2.94
CA GLU A 16 12.68 -16.12 -2.37
C GLU A 16 12.37 -16.11 -0.87
N VAL A 17 12.93 -15.18 -0.11
CA VAL A 17 12.67 -15.08 1.33
C VAL A 17 11.20 -14.79 1.59
N ILE A 18 10.61 -13.81 0.89
CA ILE A 18 9.19 -13.46 1.05
C ILE A 18 8.29 -14.66 0.76
N GLN A 19 8.55 -15.36 -0.33
CA GLN A 19 7.76 -16.51 -0.75
C GLN A 19 7.94 -17.70 0.21
N ARG A 20 9.18 -18.06 0.54
CA ARG A 20 9.46 -19.23 1.38
C ARG A 20 9.07 -19.03 2.84
N ALA A 21 9.05 -17.79 3.32
CA ALA A 21 8.55 -17.44 4.66
C ALA A 21 7.02 -17.23 4.69
N ASP A 22 6.35 -17.43 3.55
CA ASP A 22 4.90 -17.31 3.43
C ASP A 22 4.37 -15.92 3.81
N LEU A 23 5.09 -14.87 3.44
CA LEU A 23 4.76 -13.48 3.84
C LEU A 23 3.79 -12.82 2.86
N ALA A 24 4.00 -12.99 1.56
CA ALA A 24 3.17 -12.42 0.53
C ALA A 24 3.22 -13.26 -0.75
N ASP A 25 2.14 -13.19 -1.54
CA ASP A 25 2.04 -13.75 -2.89
C ASP A 25 1.79 -12.63 -3.91
N TYR A 26 2.03 -12.92 -5.19
CA TYR A 26 1.73 -11.96 -6.26
C TYR A 26 0.22 -11.80 -6.45
N GLY A 27 -0.23 -10.55 -6.58
CA GLY A 27 -1.60 -10.26 -6.97
C GLY A 27 -1.82 -10.42 -8.47
N PRO A 28 -3.08 -10.49 -8.93
CA PRO A 28 -3.40 -10.67 -10.35
C PRO A 28 -3.12 -9.42 -11.21
N VAL A 29 -2.88 -8.26 -10.58
CA VAL A 29 -2.57 -6.99 -11.24
C VAL A 29 -1.10 -6.64 -10.99
N SER A 30 -0.41 -6.13 -12.02
CA SER A 30 0.98 -5.68 -11.88
C SER A 30 1.14 -4.68 -10.74
N GLY A 31 2.20 -4.84 -9.95
CA GLY A 31 2.47 -3.99 -8.77
C GLY A 31 1.61 -4.31 -7.54
N THR A 32 0.71 -5.29 -7.60
CA THR A 32 -0.09 -5.72 -6.44
C THR A 32 0.45 -6.99 -5.81
N MET A 33 0.19 -7.16 -4.51
CA MET A 33 0.53 -8.36 -3.75
C MET A 33 -0.61 -8.74 -2.81
N ILE A 34 -0.73 -10.03 -2.54
CA ILE A 34 -1.59 -10.59 -1.52
C ILE A 34 -0.74 -10.74 -0.26
N MET A 35 -1.05 -10.00 0.80
CA MET A 35 -0.38 -10.21 2.09
C MET A 35 -0.95 -11.46 2.78
N LYS A 36 -0.08 -12.45 3.02
CA LYS A 36 -0.45 -13.70 3.69
C LYS A 36 -0.47 -13.52 5.21
N PRO A 37 -1.04 -14.46 5.98
CA PRO A 37 -1.17 -14.31 7.43
C PRO A 37 0.13 -13.96 8.15
N ASN A 38 1.25 -14.62 7.80
CA ASN A 38 2.54 -14.31 8.42
C ASN A 38 2.99 -12.88 8.11
N GLY A 39 2.90 -12.41 6.86
CA GLY A 39 3.25 -11.04 6.49
C GLY A 39 2.32 -10.00 7.11
N TYR A 40 1.02 -10.28 7.11
CA TYR A 40 0.02 -9.37 7.69
C TYR A 40 0.18 -9.27 9.22
N SER A 41 0.58 -10.33 9.91
CA SER A 41 0.87 -10.29 11.35
C SER A 41 1.99 -9.31 11.72
N LEU A 42 3.00 -9.15 10.85
CA LEU A 42 4.06 -8.16 11.01
C LEU A 42 3.50 -6.74 10.89
N TRP A 43 2.63 -6.52 9.90
CA TRP A 43 1.93 -5.25 9.73
C TRP A 43 1.05 -4.91 10.94
N GLU A 44 0.23 -5.86 11.41
CA GLU A 44 -0.59 -5.67 12.61
C GLU A 44 0.25 -5.31 13.84
N THR A 45 1.42 -5.92 13.99
CA THR A 45 2.33 -5.64 15.10
C THR A 45 2.85 -4.20 15.03
N ALA A 46 3.31 -3.77 13.86
CA ALA A 46 3.74 -2.39 13.63
C ALA A 46 2.61 -1.39 13.86
N GLN A 47 1.42 -1.68 13.33
CA GLN A 47 0.22 -0.86 13.46
C GLN A 47 -0.20 -0.73 14.94
N LYS A 48 -0.24 -1.83 15.70
CA LYS A 48 -0.58 -1.85 17.14
C LYS A 48 0.41 -1.00 17.95
N TYR A 49 1.70 -1.15 17.68
CA TYR A 49 2.75 -0.37 18.33
C TYR A 49 2.60 1.13 18.04
N PHE A 50 2.43 1.51 16.78
CA PHE A 50 2.31 2.90 16.38
C PHE A 50 1.02 3.54 16.91
N ASN A 51 -0.12 2.85 16.82
CA ASN A 51 -1.38 3.29 17.39
C ASN A 51 -1.27 3.58 18.90
N LYS A 52 -0.56 2.73 19.65
CA LYS A 52 -0.33 2.95 21.09
C LYS A 52 0.47 4.23 21.34
N LYS A 53 1.44 4.56 20.47
CA LYS A 53 2.26 5.77 20.59
C LYS A 53 1.43 7.02 20.34
N ILE A 54 0.79 7.13 19.19
CA ILE A 54 0.03 8.35 18.83
C ILE A 54 -1.16 8.61 19.77
N LYS A 55 -1.78 7.56 20.32
CA LYS A 55 -2.86 7.71 21.31
C LYS A 55 -2.38 8.30 22.64
N ARG A 56 -1.12 8.07 23.03
CA ARG A 56 -0.54 8.70 24.23
C ARG A 56 -0.39 10.21 24.05
N ASP A 57 -0.23 10.65 22.81
CA ASP A 57 -0.10 12.06 22.43
C ASP A 57 -1.47 12.70 22.14
N GLY A 58 -2.58 11.99 22.44
CA GLY A 58 -3.95 12.50 22.27
C GLY A 58 -4.52 12.37 20.85
N VAL A 59 -3.80 11.74 19.91
CA VAL A 59 -4.28 11.54 18.54
C VAL A 59 -5.44 10.55 18.52
N GLN A 60 -6.51 10.91 17.81
CA GLN A 60 -7.67 10.08 17.57
C GLN A 60 -7.68 9.57 16.13
N ASN A 61 -7.91 8.28 15.96
CA ASN A 61 -8.02 7.68 14.63
C ASN A 61 -9.36 8.08 14.00
N ALA A 62 -9.32 8.41 12.71
CA ALA A 62 -10.49 8.65 11.87
C ALA A 62 -10.29 7.94 10.52
N TYR A 63 -11.38 7.72 9.80
CA TYR A 63 -11.35 7.13 8.46
C TYR A 63 -12.07 8.05 7.48
N PHE A 64 -11.34 8.52 6.48
CA PHE A 64 -11.85 9.36 5.41
C PHE A 64 -12.09 8.52 4.15
N PRO A 65 -12.96 8.97 3.23
CA PRO A 65 -13.16 8.29 1.95
C PRO A 65 -11.84 8.13 1.18
N MET A 66 -11.62 6.95 0.60
CA MET A 66 -10.45 6.69 -0.27
C MET A 66 -10.52 7.45 -1.60
N LEU A 67 -11.73 7.64 -2.13
CA LEU A 67 -11.94 8.40 -3.36
C LEU A 67 -12.05 9.89 -3.03
N ILE A 68 -11.16 10.68 -3.61
CA ILE A 68 -11.10 12.14 -3.46
C ILE A 68 -11.51 12.74 -4.81
N PRO A 69 -12.52 13.65 -4.86
CA PRO A 69 -12.89 14.34 -6.09
C PRO A 69 -11.69 15.09 -6.70
N GLU A 70 -11.56 15.09 -8.03
CA GLU A 70 -10.45 15.72 -8.74
C GLU A 70 -10.34 17.20 -8.35
N ARG A 71 -11.47 17.91 -8.30
CA ARG A 71 -11.51 19.33 -7.88
C ARG A 71 -10.94 19.61 -6.49
N LEU A 72 -10.97 18.63 -5.58
CA LEU A 72 -10.41 18.77 -4.23
C LEU A 72 -8.93 18.42 -4.22
N LEU A 73 -8.55 17.37 -4.97
CA LEU A 73 -7.14 17.02 -5.16
C LEU A 73 -6.39 18.22 -5.73
N LEU A 74 -6.88 18.81 -6.84
CA LEU A 74 -6.27 19.91 -7.59
C LEU A 74 -6.10 21.24 -6.84
N LYS A 75 -6.71 21.41 -5.66
CA LYS A 75 -6.51 22.62 -4.84
C LYS A 75 -5.08 22.77 -4.35
N GLU A 76 -4.36 21.65 -4.18
CA GLU A 76 -2.98 21.61 -3.70
C GLU A 76 -1.99 21.43 -4.86
N SER A 77 -2.16 22.17 -5.95
CA SER A 77 -1.45 21.98 -7.23
C SER A 77 0.08 21.86 -7.10
N LYS A 78 0.70 22.62 -6.19
CA LYS A 78 2.15 22.57 -5.91
C LYS A 78 2.61 21.23 -5.34
N HIS A 79 1.76 20.50 -4.64
CA HIS A 79 2.06 19.16 -4.12
C HIS A 79 1.79 18.09 -5.18
N ILE A 80 0.85 18.31 -6.10
CA ILE A 80 0.36 17.32 -7.07
C ILE A 80 1.30 17.11 -8.25
N GLU A 81 2.12 18.09 -8.61
CA GLU A 81 3.07 17.96 -9.74
C GLU A 81 3.97 16.71 -9.61
N GLY A 82 4.27 16.26 -8.38
CA GLY A 82 5.01 15.03 -8.13
C GLY A 82 4.17 13.74 -8.06
N PHE A 83 2.84 13.83 -7.92
CA PHE A 83 1.93 12.68 -7.79
C PHE A 83 1.12 12.38 -9.05
N ALA A 84 0.97 13.35 -9.96
CA ALA A 84 0.14 13.24 -11.15
C ALA A 84 0.29 11.92 -11.96
N PRO A 85 1.50 11.38 -12.21
CA PRO A 85 1.63 10.13 -12.98
C PRO A 85 1.19 8.87 -12.21
N GLU A 86 1.05 8.92 -10.88
CA GLU A 86 0.77 7.76 -10.03
C GLU A 86 -0.71 7.68 -9.59
N VAL A 87 -1.56 8.62 -10.01
CA VAL A 87 -2.98 8.66 -9.61
C VAL A 87 -3.82 7.72 -10.47
N ALA A 88 -4.47 6.74 -9.83
CA ALA A 88 -5.50 5.92 -10.44
C ALA A 88 -6.86 6.64 -10.45
N TRP A 89 -7.34 7.03 -11.64
CA TRP A 89 -8.61 7.72 -11.81
C TRP A 89 -9.80 6.76 -11.94
N VAL A 90 -10.77 6.91 -11.06
CA VAL A 90 -12.06 6.20 -11.18
C VAL A 90 -13.04 7.09 -11.94
N THR A 91 -13.23 6.80 -13.23
CA THR A 91 -14.06 7.64 -14.14
C THR A 91 -15.46 7.07 -14.41
N GLN A 92 -15.70 5.80 -14.03
CA GLN A 92 -16.95 5.09 -14.30
C GLN A 92 -17.45 4.35 -13.06
N GLY A 93 -18.76 4.40 -12.83
CA GLY A 93 -19.48 3.63 -11.82
C GLY A 93 -20.45 2.69 -12.51
N GLY A 94 -20.15 1.39 -12.50
CA GLY A 94 -20.89 0.43 -13.31
C GLY A 94 -20.76 0.74 -14.80
N LYS A 95 -21.89 1.02 -15.48
CA LYS A 95 -21.93 1.36 -16.91
C LYS A 95 -22.07 2.87 -17.19
N SER A 96 -22.06 3.70 -16.16
CA SER A 96 -22.28 5.14 -16.28
C SER A 96 -21.00 5.91 -15.97
N LYS A 97 -20.74 6.96 -16.75
CA LYS A 97 -19.68 7.92 -16.43
C LYS A 97 -20.03 8.60 -15.10
N LEU A 98 -19.07 8.62 -14.18
CA LEU A 98 -19.25 9.34 -12.93
C LEU A 98 -19.32 10.84 -13.22
N LYS A 99 -20.29 11.49 -12.59
CA LYS A 99 -20.32 12.95 -12.48
C LYS A 99 -19.57 13.29 -11.20
N GLU A 100 -18.59 14.18 -11.30
CA GLU A 100 -17.95 14.75 -10.13
C GLU A 100 -18.88 15.66 -9.34
#